data_AF-A0A5B8ULR8-F1
#
_entry.id   AF-A0A5B8ULR8-F1
#
_cell.length_a   1.000
_cell.length_b   1.000
_cell.length_c   1.000
_cell.angle_alpha   90.00
_cell.angle_beta   90.00
_cell.angle_gamma   90.00
#
_symmetry.space_group_name_H-M   'P 1'
#
loop_
_entity.id
_entity.type
_entity.pdbx_description
1 polymer ?
#
loop_
_entity_poly.entity_id
_entity_poly.type
_entity_poly.pdbx_seq_one_letter_code
_entity_poly.pdbx_strand_id
1 'polypeptide(L)'
;MADDSVLIQSNYTVMRNYQTLDVWKTSMQLVKEVYLLTKDYPKEELFALTSQTKRAATSIPANIAEGMGQQYKKDTVHFLHIA
;
A
#
# COMPACT_ATOMS: atom_id res chain seq x y z
N MET A 1 47.37 -10.64 8.51
CA MET A 1 46.51 -9.44 8.47
C MET A 1 45.92 -9.35 7.07
N ALA A 2 44.79 -10.00 6.86
CA ALA A 2 43.82 -9.65 5.85
C ALA A 2 42.50 -9.75 6.60
N ASP A 3 41.85 -8.61 6.72
CA ASP A 3 40.68 -8.37 7.56
C ASP A 3 39.44 -8.90 6.84
N ASP A 4 38.82 -9.95 7.38
CA ASP A 4 37.60 -10.58 6.85
C ASP A 4 36.34 -9.68 7.00
N SER A 5 36.49 -8.43 7.49
CA SER A 5 35.40 -7.46 7.63
C SER A 5 34.86 -6.91 6.29
N VAL A 6 35.50 -7.19 5.15
CA VAL A 6 35.23 -6.49 3.87
C VAL A 6 34.24 -7.24 2.95
N LEU A 7 33.79 -8.46 3.28
CA LEU A 7 32.90 -9.23 2.40
C LEU A 7 31.38 -9.09 2.67
N ILE A 8 30.96 -8.18 3.56
CA ILE A 8 29.53 -7.95 3.87
C ILE A 8 29.03 -6.60 3.34
N GLN A 9 29.29 -6.25 2.07
CA GLN A 9 28.77 -4.99 1.50
C GLN A 9 28.15 -5.08 0.08
N SER A 10 27.81 -6.27 -0.45
CA SER A 10 27.31 -6.35 -1.84
C SER A 10 25.89 -6.92 -2.04
N ASN A 11 25.14 -7.33 -1.00
CA ASN A 11 23.82 -7.95 -1.21
C ASN A 11 22.72 -7.45 -0.26
N TYR A 12 22.73 -6.17 0.10
CA TYR A 12 21.49 -5.53 0.58
C TYR A 12 20.82 -4.88 -0.63
N THR A 13 20.12 -5.69 -1.43
CA THR A 13 19.02 -5.14 -2.24
C THR A 13 18.11 -4.44 -1.23
N VAL A 14 18.14 -3.12 -1.18
CA VAL A 14 17.23 -2.33 -0.35
C VAL A 14 15.83 -2.68 -0.86
N MET A 15 15.18 -3.66 -0.24
CA MET A 15 13.77 -3.93 -0.44
C MET A 15 13.07 -2.64 -0.05
N ARG A 16 12.56 -1.90 -1.03
CA ARG A 16 11.71 -0.73 -0.79
C ARG A 16 10.44 -1.20 -0.13
N ASN A 17 10.47 -1.30 1.19
CA ASN A 17 9.37 -1.83 1.97
C ASN A 17 8.29 -0.76 2.12
N TYR A 18 7.31 -0.74 1.22
CA TYR A 18 6.16 0.17 1.27
C TYR A 18 5.41 0.10 2.60
N GLN A 19 5.50 -1.01 3.34
CA GLN A 19 4.83 -1.18 4.64
C GLN A 19 5.43 -0.28 5.72
N THR A 20 6.63 0.26 5.50
CA THR A 20 7.25 1.24 6.40
C THR A 20 6.65 2.64 6.26
N LEU A 21 6.00 2.94 5.13
CA LEU A 21 5.42 4.25 4.85
C LEU A 21 4.22 4.53 5.76
N ASP A 22 4.21 5.70 6.40
CA ASP A 22 3.08 6.09 7.26
C ASP A 22 1.79 6.30 6.47
N VAL A 23 1.88 6.74 5.20
CA VAL A 23 0.72 6.83 4.31
C VAL A 23 0.12 5.46 4.00
N TRP A 24 0.95 4.41 3.87
CA TRP A 24 0.45 3.04 3.69
C TRP A 24 -0.19 2.50 4.97
N LYS A 25 0.40 2.75 6.14
CA LYS A 25 -0.19 2.35 7.43
C LYS A 25 -1.53 3.04 7.66
N THR A 26 -1.61 4.33 7.34
CA THR A 26 -2.83 5.14 7.45
C THR A 26 -3.91 4.64 6.50
N SER A 27 -3.56 4.30 5.25
CA SER A 27 -4.53 3.74 4.31
C SER A 27 -5.02 2.34 4.71
N MET A 28 -4.16 1.51 5.31
CA MET A 28 -4.58 0.23 5.90
C MET A 28 -5.55 0.42 7.08
N GLN A 29 -5.37 1.47 7.89
CA GLN A 29 -6.31 1.82 8.95
C GLN A 29 -7.65 2.29 8.39
N LEU A 30 -7.64 3.12 7.35
CA LEU A 30 -8.83 3.54 6.62
C LEU A 30 -9.61 2.33 6.06
N VAL A 31 -8.93 1.34 5.47
CA VAL A 31 -9.56 0.10 4.99
C VAL A 31 -10.32 -0.59 6.12
N LYS A 32 -9.71 -0.72 7.32
CA LYS A 32 -10.38 -1.34 8.48
C LYS A 32 -11.64 -0.57 8.86
N GLU A 33 -11.56 0.75 8.93
CA GLU A 33 -12.69 1.62 9.29
C GLU A 33 -13.82 1.51 8.27
N VAL A 34 -13.51 1.51 6.97
CA VAL A 34 -14.50 1.29 5.90
C VAL A 34 -15.16 -0.09 6.02
N TYR A 35 -14.40 -1.13 6.32
CA TYR A 35 -14.96 -2.46 6.53
C TYR A 35 -15.87 -2.55 7.76
N LEU A 36 -15.63 -1.74 8.79
CA LEU A 36 -16.52 -1.62 9.95
C LEU A 36 -17.78 -0.82 9.58
N LEU A 37 -17.63 0.36 8.98
CA LEU A 37 -18.73 1.23 8.56
C LEU A 37 -19.72 0.51 7.63
N THR A 38 -19.20 -0.23 6.65
CA THR A 38 -20.03 -0.95 5.68
C THR A 38 -20.81 -2.14 6.26
N LYS A 39 -20.60 -2.51 7.53
CA LYS A 39 -21.46 -3.50 8.21
C LYS A 39 -22.85 -2.94 8.54
N ASP A 40 -22.95 -1.62 8.66
CA ASP A 40 -24.21 -0.93 8.99
C ASP A 40 -25.03 -0.57 7.75
N TYR A 41 -24.54 -0.90 6.55
CA TYR A 41 -25.27 -0.67 5.31
C TYR A 41 -26.45 -1.65 5.19
N PRO A 42 -27.55 -1.24 4.53
CA PRO A 42 -28.65 -2.15 4.20
C PRO A 42 -28.18 -3.35 3.37
N LYS A 43 -28.83 -4.51 3.52
CA LYS A 43 -28.41 -5.75 2.84
C LYS A 43 -28.53 -5.66 1.32
N GLU A 44 -29.49 -4.88 0.83
CA GLU A 44 -29.68 -4.58 -0.59
C GLU A 44 -28.47 -3.88 -1.22
N GLU A 45 -27.64 -3.19 -0.43
CA GLU A 45 -26.44 -2.49 -0.88
C GLU A 45 -25.19 -3.37 -0.92
N LEU A 46 -25.30 -4.67 -0.61
CA LEU A 46 -24.14 -5.56 -0.51
C LEU A 46 -23.32 -5.61 -1.80
N PHE A 47 -23.99 -5.69 -2.95
CA PHE A 47 -23.34 -5.77 -4.25
C PHE A 47 -23.19 -4.40 -4.93
N ALA A 48 -23.91 -3.39 -4.46
CA ALA A 48 -23.83 -2.01 -4.94
C ALA A 48 -22.85 -1.20 -4.08
N LEU A 49 -23.34 -0.39 -3.14
CA LEU A 49 -22.48 0.53 -2.39
C LEU A 49 -21.41 -0.18 -1.55
N THR A 50 -21.75 -1.27 -0.86
CA THR A 50 -20.79 -1.99 0.00
C THR A 50 -19.59 -2.49 -0.78
N SER A 51 -19.83 -3.09 -1.95
CA SER A 51 -18.75 -3.65 -2.79
C SER A 51 -17.87 -2.54 -3.36
N GLN A 52 -18.47 -1.43 -3.81
CA GLN A 52 -17.75 -0.29 -4.38
C GLN A 52 -16.93 0.44 -3.33
N THR A 53 -17.48 0.72 -2.15
CA THR A 53 -16.77 1.42 -1.06
C THR A 53 -15.59 0.61 -0.56
N LYS A 54 -15.75 -0.71 -0.34
CA LYS A 54 -14.64 -1.59 0.07
C LYS A 54 -13.53 -1.62 -0.97
N ARG A 55 -13.88 -1.79 -2.25
CA ARG A 55 -12.91 -1.81 -3.36
C ARG A 55 -12.13 -0.51 -3.46
N ALA A 56 -12.81 0.63 -3.39
CA ALA A 56 -12.18 1.95 -3.42
C ALA A 56 -11.22 2.14 -2.24
N ALA A 57 -11.61 1.74 -1.03
CA ALA A 57 -10.71 1.83 0.12
C ALA A 57 -9.47 0.92 -0.05
N THR A 58 -9.66 -0.31 -0.55
CA THR A 58 -8.55 -1.25 -0.76
C THR A 58 -7.61 -0.86 -1.90
N SER A 59 -8.06 -0.08 -2.88
CA SER A 59 -7.19 0.35 -3.99
C SER A 59 -6.13 1.35 -3.55
N ILE A 60 -6.36 2.11 -2.48
CA ILE A 60 -5.40 3.09 -1.94
C ILE A 60 -4.08 2.43 -1.50
N PRO A 61 -4.06 1.48 -0.54
CA PRO A 61 -2.80 0.80 -0.16
C PRO A 61 -2.20 -0.03 -1.29
N ALA A 62 -3.02 -0.55 -2.21
CA ALA A 62 -2.54 -1.30 -3.38
C ALA A 62 -1.76 -0.39 -4.34
N ASN A 63 -2.31 0.78 -4.69
CA ASN A 63 -1.63 1.77 -5.53
C ASN A 63 -0.33 2.29 -4.89
N ILE A 64 -0.31 2.46 -3.56
CA ILE A 64 0.91 2.84 -2.83
C ILE A 64 1.98 1.74 -2.93
N ALA A 65 1.59 0.48 -2.77
CA ALA A 65 2.51 -0.66 -2.87
C ALA A 65 3.06 -0.81 -4.30
N GLU A 66 2.19 -0.69 -5.31
CA GLU A 66 2.57 -0.76 -6.73
C GLU A 66 3.49 0.39 -7.14
N GLY A 67 3.16 1.63 -6.76
CA GLY A 67 3.95 2.82 -7.08
C GLY A 67 5.34 2.85 -6.43
N MET A 68 5.53 2.13 -5.32
CA MET A 68 6.85 1.94 -4.68
C MET A 68 7.69 0.83 -5.33
N GLY A 69 7.02 -0.20 -5.87
CA GLY A 69 7.65 -1.28 -6.61
C GLY A 69 8.19 -0.86 -7.98
N GLN A 70 7.66 0.22 -8.57
CA GLN A 70 8.14 0.75 -9.84
C GLN A 70 9.43 1.58 -9.66
N GLN A 71 10.46 1.24 -10.43
CA GLN A 71 11.82 1.77 -10.27
C GLN A 71 11.98 3.24 -10.69
N TYR A 72 11.01 3.86 -11.35
CA TYR A 72 11.10 5.22 -11.88
C TYR A 72 10.24 6.22 -11.11
N LYS A 73 10.88 7.23 -10.51
CA LYS A 73 10.26 8.35 -9.75
C LYS A 73 9.16 9.11 -10.52
N LYS A 74 9.05 8.94 -11.85
CA LYS A 74 8.04 9.60 -12.68
C LYS A 74 6.65 8.95 -12.56
N ASP A 75 6.56 7.66 -12.26
CA ASP A 75 5.26 6.96 -12.21
C ASP A 75 4.64 6.99 -10.80
N THR A 76 5.46 7.15 -9.75
CA THR A 76 4.98 7.27 -8.37
C THR A 76 4.00 8.44 -8.19
N VAL A 77 4.18 9.54 -8.92
CA VAL A 77 3.25 10.69 -8.89
C VAL A 77 1.90 10.36 -9.54
N HIS A 78 1.88 9.51 -10.56
CA HIS A 78 0.64 9.10 -11.22
C HIS A 78 -0.24 8.23 -10.30
N PHE A 79 0.37 7.29 -9.56
CA PHE A 79 -0.35 6.45 -8.60
C PHE A 79 -0.87 7.24 -7.39
N LEU A 80 -0.14 8.26 -6.94
CA LEU A 80 -0.60 9.15 -5.86
C LEU A 80 -1.78 10.04 -6.29
N HIS A 81 -1.97 10.31 -7.58
CA HIS A 81 -3.14 11.08 -8.06
C HIS A 81 -4.41 10.23 -8.21
N ILE A 82 -4.27 8.90 -8.32
CA ILE A 82 -5.42 7.98 -8.44
C ILE A 82 -5.91 7.53 -7.06
N ALA A 83 -5.02 7.55 -6.05
CA ALA A 83 -5.27 7.12 -4.69
C ALA A 83 -6.12 8.13 -3.88
#